data_AF-A0A4R7BKH1-F1
#
_entry.id   AF-A0A4R7BKH1-F1
#
_cell.length_a   1.000
_cell.length_b   1.000
_cell.length_c   1.000
_cell.angle_alpha   90.00
_cell.angle_beta   90.00
_cell.angle_gamma   90.00
#
_symmetry.space_group_name_H-M   'P 1'
#
loop_
_entity.id
_entity.type
_entity.pdbx_description
1 polymer ?
#
loop_
_entity_poly.entity_id
_entity_poly.type
_entity_poly.pdbx_seq_one_letter_code
_entity_poly.pdbx_strand_id
1 'polypeptide(L)'
;TVDVAVDLPVSNAETQPRPDKPIFLTVKPDLSLALGQDDVPRASLRSLLDGQTGGDRQQRVFVRADGAVPYRELMGVMNLLRQAGYLKIGLVGLEETGQAGGPSPTARP
;
A
#
# COMPACT_ATOMS: atom_id res chain seq x y z
N THR A 1 -9.09 -9.28 -57.76
CA THR A 1 -8.03 -9.28 -56.75
C THR A 1 -8.61 -8.65 -55.50
N VAL A 2 -8.94 -9.48 -54.50
CA VAL A 2 -9.45 -9.00 -53.21
C VAL A 2 -8.34 -9.36 -52.24
N ASP A 3 -7.52 -8.36 -51.95
CA ASP A 3 -6.32 -8.48 -51.13
C ASP A 3 -6.58 -7.86 -49.75
N VAL A 4 -5.99 -8.48 -48.74
CA VAL A 4 -5.91 -8.04 -47.34
C VAL A 4 -7.23 -8.08 -46.56
N ALA A 5 -7.46 -9.24 -45.95
CA ALA A 5 -8.06 -9.28 -44.62
C ALA A 5 -7.15 -8.48 -43.69
N VAL A 6 -7.66 -7.34 -43.24
CA VAL A 6 -7.01 -6.45 -42.28
C VAL A 6 -6.78 -7.19 -40.97
N ASP A 7 -5.58 -7.76 -40.81
CA ASP A 7 -5.06 -8.19 -39.52
C ASP A 7 -4.65 -6.95 -38.74
N LEU A 8 -5.62 -6.36 -38.07
CA LEU A 8 -5.40 -5.48 -36.93
C LEU A 8 -5.82 -6.30 -35.71
N PRO A 9 -4.96 -7.17 -35.14
CA PRO A 9 -5.14 -7.56 -33.76
C PRO A 9 -4.94 -6.26 -33.00
N VAL A 10 -6.08 -5.64 -32.68
CA VAL A 10 -6.24 -4.55 -31.74
C VAL A 10 -5.15 -4.68 -30.71
N SER A 11 -4.23 -3.71 -30.71
CA SER A 11 -3.22 -3.58 -29.67
C SER A 11 -3.96 -3.79 -28.36
N ASN A 12 -3.75 -4.95 -27.76
CA ASN A 12 -4.28 -5.32 -26.47
C ASN A 12 -3.42 -4.55 -25.46
N ALA A 13 -3.42 -3.22 -25.56
CA ALA A 13 -2.94 -2.32 -24.54
C ALA A 13 -3.99 -2.43 -23.45
N GLU A 14 -3.79 -3.48 -22.64
CA GLU A 14 -4.66 -3.90 -21.56
C GLU A 14 -5.20 -2.66 -20.86
N THR A 15 -6.52 -2.51 -20.88
CA THR A 15 -7.25 -1.51 -20.12
C THR A 15 -6.78 -1.62 -18.69
N GLN A 16 -5.78 -0.84 -18.29
CA GLN A 16 -5.24 -0.88 -16.94
C GLN A 16 -6.40 -0.53 -16.01
N PRO A 17 -6.97 -1.49 -15.29
CA PRO A 17 -8.08 -1.20 -14.41
C PRO A 17 -7.48 -0.33 -13.30
N ARG A 18 -7.96 0.91 -13.26
CA ARG A 18 -7.56 1.96 -12.35
C ARG A 18 -7.49 1.37 -10.93
N PRO A 19 -6.31 1.27 -10.29
CA PRO A 19 -6.28 0.90 -8.89
C PRO A 19 -6.78 2.13 -8.12
N ASP A 20 -8.09 2.18 -7.86
CA ASP A 20 -8.73 3.13 -6.95
C ASP A 20 -8.75 2.58 -5.50
N LYS A 21 -8.21 1.37 -5.30
CA LYS A 21 -8.20 0.69 -4.02
C LYS A 21 -6.90 0.97 -3.26
N PRO A 22 -6.97 1.51 -2.04
CA PRO A 22 -5.79 1.72 -1.21
C PRO A 22 -5.09 0.39 -0.90
N ILE A 23 -3.76 0.40 -0.95
CA ILE A 23 -2.94 -0.77 -0.65
C ILE A 23 -2.71 -0.84 0.85
N PHE A 24 -2.99 -1.97 1.48
CA PHE A 24 -2.72 -2.18 2.91
C PHE A 24 -1.51 -3.09 3.08
N LEU A 25 -0.47 -2.59 3.73
CA LEU A 25 0.71 -3.34 4.10
C LEU A 25 0.71 -3.55 5.62
N THR A 26 0.57 -4.79 6.07
CA THR A 26 0.68 -5.14 7.48
C THR A 26 2.10 -5.63 7.77
N VAL A 27 2.69 -5.13 8.84
CA VAL A 27 4.01 -5.54 9.34
C VAL A 27 3.78 -6.37 10.59
N LYS A 28 4.18 -7.64 10.55
CA LYS A 28 4.08 -8.58 11.67
C LYS A 28 5.33 -8.50 12.56
N PRO A 29 5.25 -8.88 13.84
CA PRO A 29 6.42 -8.88 14.75
C PRO A 29 7.52 -9.86 14.35
N ASP A 30 7.18 -10.88 13.55
CA ASP A 30 8.11 -11.85 12.96
C ASP A 30 8.92 -11.29 11.77
N LEU A 31 8.79 -10.00 11.45
CA LEU A 31 9.42 -9.33 10.30
C LEU A 31 8.82 -9.73 8.94
N SER A 32 7.76 -10.53 8.98
CA SER A 32 6.96 -10.91 7.82
C SER A 32 6.01 -9.77 7.44
N LEU A 33 5.92 -9.48 6.14
CA LEU A 33 5.07 -8.43 5.60
C LEU A 33 3.85 -9.10 4.98
N ALA A 34 2.67 -8.49 5.08
CA ALA A 34 1.48 -8.98 4.43
C ALA A 34 0.83 -7.86 3.62
N LEU A 35 0.50 -8.14 2.36
CA LEU A 35 -0.12 -7.19 1.45
C LEU A 35 -1.59 -7.57 1.27
N GLY A 36 -2.47 -6.83 1.94
CA GLY A 36 -3.89 -7.19 2.06
C GLY A 36 -4.05 -8.49 2.85
N GLN A 37 -4.13 -9.62 2.14
CA GLN A 37 -4.36 -10.95 2.72
C GLN A 37 -3.24 -11.95 2.37
N ASP A 38 -2.32 -11.56 1.49
CA ASP A 38 -1.20 -12.38 1.06
C ASP A 38 0.05 -12.10 1.90
N ASP A 39 0.78 -13.15 2.26
CA ASP A 39 2.07 -13.01 2.95
C ASP A 39 3.18 -12.74 1.92
N VAL A 40 3.98 -11.73 2.18
CA VAL A 40 4.92 -11.16 1.25
C VAL A 40 6.31 -11.12 1.88
N PRO A 41 7.28 -11.84 1.30
CA PRO A 41 8.66 -11.72 1.75
C PRO A 41 9.21 -10.33 1.36
N ARG A 42 9.91 -9.70 2.29
CA ARG A 42 10.59 -8.40 2.13
C ARG A 42 11.47 -8.29 0.87
N ALA A 43 12.09 -9.39 0.44
CA ALA A 43 12.88 -9.44 -0.79
C ALA A 43 12.03 -9.29 -2.07
N SER A 44 10.78 -9.78 -2.07
CA SER A 44 9.85 -9.73 -3.21
C SER A 44 8.80 -8.62 -3.08
N LEU A 45 8.81 -7.87 -1.97
CA LEU A 45 7.87 -6.79 -1.68
C LEU A 45 7.71 -5.85 -2.88
N ARG A 46 8.81 -5.41 -3.47
CA ARG A 46 8.79 -4.48 -4.60
C ARG A 46 8.05 -5.06 -5.80
N SER A 47 8.35 -6.31 -6.18
CA SER A 47 7.73 -6.94 -7.34
C SER A 47 6.24 -7.21 -7.13
N LEU A 48 5.85 -7.57 -5.90
CA LEU A 48 4.46 -7.81 -5.54
C LEU A 48 3.66 -6.52 -5.42
N LEU A 49 4.26 -5.45 -4.86
CA LEU A 49 3.63 -4.13 -4.87
C LEU A 49 3.46 -3.63 -6.30
N ASP A 50 4.46 -3.79 -7.16
CA ASP A 50 4.39 -3.39 -8.57
C ASP A 50 3.28 -4.19 -9.29
N GLY A 51 3.18 -5.50 -9.06
CA GLY A 51 2.07 -6.31 -9.57
C GLY A 51 0.69 -5.88 -9.05
N GLN A 52 0.57 -5.61 -7.75
CA GLN A 52 -0.68 -5.18 -7.12
C GLN A 52 -1.12 -3.77 -7.51
N THR A 53 -0.18 -2.85 -7.75
CA THR A 53 -0.47 -1.51 -8.24
C THR A 53 -0.46 -1.43 -9.75
N GLY A 54 -0.10 -2.51 -10.46
CA GLY A 54 0.18 -2.52 -11.89
C GLY A 54 1.27 -1.51 -12.29
N GLY A 55 2.29 -1.31 -11.45
CA GLY A 55 3.36 -0.33 -11.65
C GLY A 55 3.04 1.08 -11.16
N ASP A 56 1.83 1.30 -10.63
CA ASP A 56 1.37 2.63 -10.22
C ASP A 56 1.89 3.04 -8.83
N ARG A 57 3.07 3.68 -8.81
CA ARG A 57 3.74 4.16 -7.59
C ARG A 57 3.09 5.39 -6.96
N GLN A 58 2.09 5.98 -7.61
CA GLN A 58 1.33 7.09 -7.06
C GLN A 58 0.22 6.64 -6.10
N GLN A 59 0.01 5.33 -5.98
CA GLN A 59 -0.92 4.73 -5.03
C GLN A 59 -0.51 5.00 -3.59
N ARG A 60 -1.52 5.24 -2.74
CA ARG A 60 -1.31 5.42 -1.31
C ARG A 60 -1.23 4.07 -0.62
N VAL A 61 -0.11 3.79 0.03
CA VAL A 61 0.16 2.55 0.78
C VAL A 61 -0.07 2.81 2.26
N PHE A 62 -1.06 2.15 2.83
CA PHE A 62 -1.37 2.20 4.25
C PHE A 62 -0.57 1.13 4.99
N VAL A 63 0.37 1.54 5.82
CA VAL A 63 1.22 0.64 6.60
C VAL A 63 0.64 0.49 8.00
N ARG A 64 0.25 -0.73 8.35
CA ARG A 64 -0.18 -1.12 9.69
C ARG A 64 0.94 -1.91 10.35
N ALA A 65 1.50 -1.39 11.43
CA ALA A 65 2.42 -2.17 12.26
C ALA A 65 1.66 -2.74 13.45
N ASP A 66 1.90 -4.01 13.74
CA ASP A 66 1.46 -4.58 15.02
C ASP A 66 2.22 -3.89 16.18
N GLY A 67 1.59 -3.75 17.35
CA GLY A 67 2.20 -3.04 18.49
C GLY A 67 3.49 -3.68 19.00
N ALA A 68 3.72 -4.96 18.69
CA ALA A 68 4.95 -5.67 19.02
C ALA A 68 6.09 -5.43 18.01
N VAL A 69 5.85 -4.72 16.90
CA VAL A 69 6.88 -4.48 15.86
C VAL A 69 7.90 -3.46 16.36
N PRO A 70 9.20 -3.80 16.37
CA PRO A 70 10.22 -2.85 16.75
C PRO A 70 10.33 -1.72 15.72
N TYR A 71 10.50 -0.49 16.21
CA TYR A 71 10.64 0.71 15.37
C TYR A 71 11.71 0.59 14.28
N ARG A 72 12.81 -0.13 14.57
CA ARG A 72 13.87 -0.42 13.59
C ARG A 72 13.33 -1.11 12.33
N GLU A 73 12.41 -2.05 12.50
CA GLU A 73 11.84 -2.82 11.39
C GLU A 73 10.83 -1.98 10.62
N LEU A 74 10.02 -1.17 11.31
CA LEU A 74 9.18 -0.17 10.65
C LEU A 74 10.00 0.76 9.77
N MET A 75 11.14 1.24 10.27
CA MET A 75 12.08 2.06 9.48
C MET A 75 12.70 1.33 8.29
N GLY A 76 12.94 0.02 8.43
CA GLY A 76 13.35 -0.85 7.31
C GLY A 76 12.28 -0.91 6.22
N VAL A 77 11.02 -1.11 6.60
CA VAL A 77 9.88 -1.15 5.68
C VAL A 77 9.67 0.20 4.99
N MET A 78 9.76 1.31 5.72
CA MET A 78 9.67 2.66 5.13
C MET A 78 10.78 2.89 4.09
N ASN A 79 12.00 2.43 4.37
CA ASN A 79 13.10 2.50 3.39
C ASN A 79 12.84 1.63 2.17
N LEU A 80 12.31 0.41 2.34
CA LEU A 80 11.93 -0.47 1.23
C LEU A 80 10.87 0.16 0.34
N LEU A 81 9.81 0.72 0.93
CA LEU A 81 8.76 1.43 0.19
C LEU A 81 9.31 2.63 -0.57
N ARG A 82 10.19 3.42 0.08
CA ARG A 82 10.87 4.55 -0.56
C ARG A 82 11.76 4.11 -1.72
N GLN A 83 12.53 3.03 -1.56
CA GLN A 83 13.36 2.45 -2.63
C GLN A 83 12.53 1.87 -3.78
N ALA A 84 11.34 1.34 -3.48
CA ALA A 84 10.37 0.89 -4.48
C ALA A 84 9.64 2.06 -5.18
N GLY A 85 9.78 3.29 -4.67
CA GLY A 85 9.20 4.52 -5.23
C GLY A 85 7.82 4.88 -4.70
N TYR A 86 7.34 4.17 -3.67
CA TYR A 86 6.07 4.47 -2.99
C TYR A 86 6.29 5.53 -1.92
N LEU A 87 6.21 6.80 -2.33
CA LEU A 87 6.39 7.96 -1.46
C LEU A 87 5.12 8.32 -0.68
N LYS A 88 3.96 7.84 -1.15
CA LYS A 88 2.64 8.08 -0.54
C LYS A 88 2.32 7.00 0.48
N ILE A 89 2.91 7.11 1.66
CA ILE A 89 2.71 6.15 2.75
C ILE A 89 1.77 6.78 3.80
N GLY A 90 0.69 6.09 4.13
CA GLY A 90 -0.16 6.42 5.28
C GLY A 90 0.19 5.48 6.42
N LEU A 91 0.61 5.99 7.57
CA LEU A 91 0.78 5.14 8.75
C LEU A 91 -0.60 4.92 9.37
N VAL A 92 -0.93 3.66 9.66
CA VAL A 92 -2.13 3.29 10.43
C VAL A 92 -1.62 2.75 11.75
N GLY A 93 -1.48 3.67 12.71
CA GLY A 93 -1.12 3.31 14.08
C GLY A 93 -2.31 2.74 14.83
N LEU A 94 -2.04 1.82 15.75
CA LEU A 94 -2.87 1.66 16.95
C LEU A 94 -2.66 2.92 17.80
N GLU A 95 -3.15 4.08 17.35
CA GLU A 95 -3.18 5.27 18.19
C GLU A 95 -4.32 5.07 19.21
N GLU A 96 -3.96 4.63 20.42
CA GLU A 96 -4.50 5.32 21.57
C GLU A 96 -4.06 6.79 21.43
N THR A 97 -5.04 7.70 21.44
CA THR A 97 -4.92 9.16 21.55
C THR A 97 -4.92 9.98 20.26
N GLY A 98 -6.14 10.18 19.77
CA GLY A 98 -6.52 11.33 18.96
C GLY A 98 -7.95 11.80 19.24
N GLN A 99 -8.47 11.57 20.45
CA GLN A 99 -9.56 12.41 20.95
C GLN A 99 -9.02 13.85 20.99
N ALA A 100 -9.22 14.57 19.88
CA ALA A 100 -9.67 15.95 19.94
C ALA A 100 -11.11 15.98 20.51
N GLY A 101 -11.31 15.33 21.66
CA GLY A 101 -12.31 15.78 22.61
C GLY A 101 -11.72 17.04 23.20
N GLY A 102 -11.92 18.18 22.52
CA GLY A 102 -11.73 19.47 23.16
C GLY A 102 -12.46 19.42 24.51
N PRO A 103 -11.88 19.96 25.59
CA PRO A 103 -12.55 19.96 26.88
C PRO A 103 -13.87 20.69 26.69
N SER A 104 -14.98 19.95 26.69
CA SER A 104 -16.30 20.55 26.82
C SER A 104 -16.36 21.05 28.26
N PRO A 105 -16.42 22.37 28.52
CA PRO A 105 -16.59 22.85 29.89
C PRO A 105 -18.00 22.44 30.36
N THR A 106 -18.07 21.37 31.15
CA THR A 106 -19.28 20.96 31.84
C THR A 106 -19.53 21.90 33.02
N ALA A 107 -20.52 22.78 32.83
CA ALA A 107 -21.60 23.13 33.75
C ALA A 107 -21.34 23.49 35.25
N ARG A 108 -21.72 24.74 35.58
CA ARG A 108 -22.69 25.20 36.63
C ARG A 108 -22.35 24.98 38.13
N PRO A 109 -22.90 25.81 39.04
CA PRO A 109 -24.33 25.89 39.40
C PRO A 109 -25.16 26.98 38.70
#